data_AF-A0A9E0JH13-F1
#
_entry.id   AF-A0A9E0JH13-F1
#
_cell.length_a   1.000
_cell.length_b   1.000
_cell.length_c   1.000
_cell.angle_alpha   90.00
_cell.angle_beta   90.00
_cell.angle_gamma   90.00
#
_symmetry.space_group_name_H-M   'P 1'
#
loop_
_entity.id
_entity.type
_entity.pdbx_description
1 polymer ?
#
loop_
_entity_poly.entity_id
_entity_poly.type
_entity_poly.pdbx_seq_one_letter_code
_entity_poly.pdbx_strand_id
1 'polypeptide(L)' 'MVTNKKKSLVDVFAGSPWEVNSVIELLTASYIKVSIKDKDLNSIRLSVPYDQYTAAIQLIDGKKIF' A
#
# COMPACT_ATOMS: atom_id res chain seq x y z
N MET A 1 -14.21 -23.28 13.52
CA MET A 1 -13.58 -22.88 12.24
C MET A 1 -13.35 -21.37 12.29
N VAL A 2 -12.22 -20.94 12.87
CA VAL A 2 -11.84 -19.53 12.86
C VAL A 2 -11.40 -19.23 11.43
N THR A 3 -12.24 -18.54 10.67
CA THR A 3 -11.78 -17.84 9.47
C THR A 3 -10.85 -16.73 9.95
N ASN A 4 -9.59 -17.10 10.25
CA ASN A 4 -8.50 -16.15 10.22
C ASN A 4 -8.36 -15.79 8.75
N LYS A 5 -9.30 -14.97 8.28
CA LYS A 5 -9.21 -14.22 7.05
C LYS A 5 -8.11 -13.22 7.37
N LYS A 6 -6.86 -13.70 7.38
CA LYS A 6 -5.69 -12.90 7.12
C LYS A 6 -6.14 -12.12 5.90
N LYS A 7 -6.56 -10.87 6.10
CA LYS A 7 -6.66 -9.91 5.01
C LYS A 7 -5.28 -10.01 4.42
N SER A 8 -5.18 -10.67 3.26
CA SER A 8 -3.92 -10.87 2.57
C SER A 8 -3.49 -9.48 2.18
N LEU A 9 -2.77 -8.83 3.11
CA LEU A 9 -2.13 -7.55 2.92
C LEU A 9 -0.95 -7.88 2.02
N VAL A 10 -1.05 -7.43 0.79
CA VAL A 10 -0.02 -7.57 -0.23
C VAL A 10 0.88 -6.37 -0.14
N ASP A 11 2.19 -6.60 -0.05
CA ASP A 11 3.17 -5.52 -0.11
C ASP A 11 3.17 -4.96 -1.55
N VAL A 12 2.84 -3.68 -1.70
CA VAL A 12 2.69 -3.00 -3.00
C VAL A 12 3.87 -2.08 -3.27
N PHE A 13 4.41 -1.47 -2.22
CA PHE A 13 5.51 -0.52 -2.35
C PHE A 13 6.44 -0.62 -1.14
N ALA A 14 7.73 -0.40 -1.37
CA ALA A 14 8.75 -0.36 -0.33
C ALA A 14 9.76 0.73 -0.71
N GLY A 15 9.92 1.72 0.16
CA GLY A 15 10.75 2.87 -0.17
C GLY A 15 11.01 3.76 1.03
N SER A 16 11.54 4.94 0.75
CA SER A 16 11.78 5.93 1.79
C SER A 16 10.46 6.47 2.35
N PRO A 17 10.46 6.99 3.59
CA PRO A 17 9.24 7.52 4.21
C PRO A 17 8.53 8.58 3.37
N TRP A 18 9.28 9.40 2.63
CA TRP A 18 8.72 10.44 1.76
C TRP A 18 7.98 9.86 0.54
N GLU A 19 8.53 8.84 -0.11
CA GLU A 19 7.88 8.18 -1.26
C GLU A 19 6.61 7.45 -0.82
N VAL A 20 6.70 6.75 0.32
CA VAL A 20 5.56 6.03 0.89
C VAL A 20 4.45 7.00 1.27
N ASN A 21 4.77 8.17 1.84
CA ASN A 21 3.77 9.18 2.17
C ASN A 21 3.01 9.68 0.93
N SER A 22 3.69 9.94 -0.19
CA SER A 22 3.04 10.31 -1.45
C SER A 22 2.07 9.23 -1.95
N VAL A 23 2.45 7.95 -1.82
CA VAL A 23 1.58 6.83 -2.20
C VAL A 23 0.40 6.70 -1.24
N ILE A 24 0.59 6.92 0.06
CA ILE A 24 -0.49 6.93 1.06
C ILE A 24 -1.51 8.03 0.76
N GLU A 25 -1.06 9.26 0.49
CA GLU A 25 -1.94 10.38 0.17
C GLU A 25 -2.77 10.08 -1.09
N LEU A 26 -2.16 9.51 -2.11
CA LEU A 26 -2.83 9.13 -3.36
C LEU A 26 -3.91 8.06 -3.11
N LEU A 27 -3.58 7.02 -2.33
CA LEU A 27 -4.50 5.94 -2.02
C LEU A 27 -5.61 6.42 -1.07
N THR A 28 -5.31 7.31 -0.12
CA THR A 28 -6.28 7.94 0.78
C THR A 28 -7.25 8.84 0.00
N ALA A 29 -6.75 9.62 -0.95
CA ALA A 29 -7.60 10.42 -1.86
C ALA A 29 -8.51 9.56 -2.73
N SER A 30 -8.10 8.30 -2.98
CA SER A 30 -8.89 7.31 -3.72
C SER A 30 -9.76 6.43 -2.82
N TYR A 31 -9.87 6.76 -1.52
CA TYR A 31 -10.59 5.98 -0.50
C TYR A 31 -10.11 4.52 -0.34
N ILE A 32 -8.86 4.25 -0.70
CA ILE A 32 -8.21 2.95 -0.57
C ILE A 32 -7.56 2.84 0.80
N LYS A 33 -7.81 1.72 1.49
CA LYS A 33 -7.32 1.48 2.84
C LYS A 33 -5.93 0.85 2.77
N VAL A 34 -4.93 1.65 3.07
CA VAL A 34 -3.53 1.22 3.16
C VAL A 34 -3.15 0.81 4.58
N SER A 35 -2.25 -0.15 4.69
CA SER A 35 -1.63 -0.55 5.95
C SER A 35 -0.13 -0.35 5.81
N ILE A 36 0.42 0.54 6.63
CA ILE A 36 1.86 0.77 6.67
C ILE A 36 2.46 -0.32 7.56
N LYS A 37 3.52 -0.97 7.06
CA LYS A 37 4.34 -1.90 7.82
C LYS A 37 5.76 -1.37 7.84
N ASP A 38 6.14 -0.81 8.97
CA ASP A 38 7.52 -0.48 9.27
C ASP A 38 8.28 -1.79 9.50
N LYS A 39 9.22 -2.09 8.60
CA LYS A 39 10.01 -3.33 8.63
C LYS A 39 11.47 -3.00 8.93
N ASP A 40 11.71 -2.12 9.90
CA ASP A 40 13.00 -1.62 10.39
C ASP A 40 13.57 -0.35 9.73
N LEU A 41 14.59 0.22 10.40
CA LEU A 41 15.14 1.59 10.43
C LEU A 41 15.25 2.39 9.11
N ASN A 42 15.07 1.78 7.94
CA ASN A 42 15.32 2.47 6.67
C ASN A 42 14.38 2.06 5.52
N SER A 43 13.34 1.26 5.79
CA SER A 43 12.39 0.87 4.75
C SER A 43 10.98 0.76 5.31
N ILE A 44 10.12 1.67 4.86
CA ILE A 44 8.69 1.59 5.13
C ILE A 44 8.06 0.79 3.98
N ARG A 45 7.28 -0.23 4.34
CA ARG A 45 6.50 -1.00 3.37
C ARG A 45 5.05 -0.57 3.43
N LEU A 46 4.47 -0.37 2.25
CA LEU A 46 3.05 -0.13 2.09
C LEU A 46 2.38 -1.45 1.69
N SER A 47 1.53 -1.96 2.57
CA SER A 47 0.73 -3.14 2.30
C SER A 47 -0.74 -2.74 2.06
N VAL A 48 -1.36 -3.31 1.03
CA VAL A 48 -2.76 -3.04 0.66
C VAL A 48 -3.52 -4.36 0.70
N PRO A 49 -4.79 -4.39 1.13
CA PRO A 49 -5.62 -5.59 1.01
C PRO A 49 -5.71 -6.04 -0.45
N TYR A 50 -5.62 -7.35 -0.69
CA TYR A 50 -5.71 -7.94 -2.03
C TYR A 50 -6.89 -7.40 -2.87
N ASP A 51 -8.05 -7.19 -2.25
CA ASP A 51 -9.24 -6.59 -2.90
C ASP A 51 -8.97 -5.23 -3.58
N GLN A 52 -7.99 -4.47 -3.07
CA GLN A 52 -7.64 -3.14 -3.54
C GLN A 52 -6.25 -3.11 -4.21
N TYR A 53 -5.56 -4.25 -4.33
CA TYR A 53 -4.23 -4.34 -4.91
C TYR A 53 -4.22 -3.89 -6.37
N THR A 54 -5.12 -4.42 -7.19
CA THR A 54 -5.20 -4.08 -8.63
C THR A 54 -5.49 -2.60 -8.82
N ALA A 55 -6.43 -2.04 -8.04
CA ALA A 55 -6.75 -0.62 -8.09
C ALA A 55 -5.56 0.25 -7.64
N ALA A 56 -4.84 -0.15 -6.60
CA ALA A 56 -3.65 0.55 -6.13
C ALA A 56 -2.53 0.55 -7.18
N ILE A 57 -2.25 -0.61 -7.80
CA ILE A 57 -1.26 -0.70 -8.89
C ILE A 57 -1.67 0.16 -10.08
N GLN A 58 -2.93 0.12 -10.50
CA GLN A 58 -3.44 0.96 -11.60
C GLN A 58 -3.34 2.46 -11.28
N LEU A 59 -3.58 2.85 -10.03
CA LEU A 59 -3.43 4.24 -9.59
C LEU A 59 -1.97 4.69 -9.57
N ILE A 60 -1.05 3.81 -9.14
CA ILE A 60 0.39 4.09 -9.14
C ILE A 60 0.92 4.20 -10.58
N ASP A 61 0.54 3.26 -11.43
CA ASP A 61 0.95 3.19 -12.84
C ASP A 61 0.34 4.34 -13.67
N GLY A 62 -0.98 4.53 -13.56
CA GLY A 62 -1.72 5.55 -14.30
C GLY A 62 -1.42 6.98 -13.88
N LYS A 63 -0.93 7.20 -12.66
CA LYS A 63 -0.51 8.52 -12.18
C LYS A 63 0.95 8.84 -12.52
N LYS A 64 1.71 7.90 -13.10
CA LYS A 64 3.12 8.04 -13.49
C LYS A 64 3.88 8.90 -12.47
N ILE A 65 3.98 8.40 -11.24
CA ILE A 65 4.70 9.06 -10.14
C ILE A 65 6.23 8.99 -10.30
N PHE A 66 6.71 8.73 -11.52
CA PHE A 66 8.11 8.59 -11.90
C PHE A 66 8.39 9.40 -13.17
#